data_AF-A0A2M9G0G2-F1
#
_entry.id   AF-A0A2M9G0G2-F1
#
_cell.length_a   1.000
_cell.length_b   1.000
_cell.length_c   1.000
_cell.angle_alpha   90.00
_cell.angle_beta   90.00
_cell.angle_gamma   90.00
#
_symmetry.space_group_name_H-M   'P 1'
#
loop_
_entity.id
_entity.type
_entity.pdbx_description
1 polymer ?
#
loop_
_entity_poly.entity_id
_entity_poly.type
_entity_poly.pdbx_seq_one_letter_code
_entity_poly.pdbx_strand_id
1 'polypeptide(L)'
;MNSSRTAGAHVPASALTWLTALRRYMGFVAAANLIWEFAHMPLYTLWETGSAAEIVFAAVHCTGGDILIALSAVMLSLFLFGNRDWPAERRVQVVAGAIAFGLAYTMFSEWLNIEVREAWAYRELMPVIPVLDAGLSPVLQWIVVPLAGFWWALRINTVPARGEAEA
;
A
#
# COMPACT_ATOMS: atom_id res chain seq x y z
N MET A 1 14.33 44.65 36.75
CA MET A 1 14.62 44.47 35.31
C MET A 1 14.80 42.98 35.04
N ASN A 2 13.85 42.46 34.26
CA ASN A 2 13.85 41.31 33.35
C ASN A 2 15.06 40.34 33.34
N SER A 3 14.81 39.03 33.48
CA SER A 3 15.07 38.10 32.37
C SER A 3 14.43 36.73 32.63
N SER A 4 13.22 36.56 32.12
CA SER A 4 12.55 35.27 31.97
C SER A 4 13.32 34.45 30.93
N ARG A 5 14.03 33.39 31.35
CA ARG A 5 14.55 32.38 30.42
C ARG A 5 13.36 31.62 29.85
N THR A 6 12.98 31.95 28.62
CA THR A 6 12.16 31.10 27.78
C THR A 6 12.91 29.79 27.56
N ALA A 7 12.44 28.72 28.20
CA ALA A 7 12.83 27.37 27.84
C ALA A 7 12.43 27.17 26.38
N GLY A 8 13.41 27.25 25.48
CA GLY A 8 13.24 26.88 24.09
C GLY A 8 12.74 25.45 24.07
N ALA A 9 11.51 25.24 23.61
CA ALA A 9 11.01 23.92 23.30
C ALA A 9 12.01 23.27 22.33
N HIS A 10 12.72 22.25 22.80
CA HIS A 10 13.47 21.36 21.94
C HIS A 10 12.46 20.80 20.93
N VAL A 11 12.49 21.28 19.69
CA VAL A 11 11.79 20.65 18.58
C VAL A 11 12.64 19.42 18.24
N PRO A 12 12.22 18.19 18.60
CA PRO A 12 13.01 17.02 18.25
C PRO A 12 13.14 16.94 16.71
N ALA A 13 14.35 16.60 16.27
CA ALA A 13 14.70 16.46 14.86
C ALA A 13 13.67 15.56 14.14
N SER A 14 13.03 16.13 13.11
CA SER A 14 11.97 15.59 12.25
C SER A 14 11.48 14.17 12.52
N ALA A 15 10.62 13.96 13.53
CA ALA A 15 9.81 12.75 13.60
C ALA A 15 8.99 12.62 12.29
N LEU A 16 9.03 11.46 11.61
CA LEU A 16 8.20 11.20 10.44
C LEU A 16 6.73 11.39 10.85
N THR A 17 6.12 12.47 10.38
CA THR A 17 4.71 12.71 10.70
C THR A 17 3.84 11.62 10.09
N TRP A 18 2.74 11.29 10.76
CA TRP A 18 1.78 10.30 10.26
C TRP A 18 1.32 10.60 8.83
N LEU A 19 1.15 11.88 8.49
CA LEU A 19 0.73 12.33 7.17
C LEU A 19 1.85 12.18 6.13
N THR A 20 3.11 12.45 6.50
CA THR A 20 4.26 12.22 5.63
C THR A 20 4.42 10.73 5.33
N ALA A 21 4.28 9.86 6.33
CA ALA A 21 4.31 8.41 6.15
C ALA A 21 3.21 7.96 5.18
N LEU A 22 1.98 8.44 5.38
CA LEU A 22 0.84 8.11 4.53
C LEU A 22 1.04 8.58 3.08
N ARG A 23 1.49 9.83 2.86
CA ARG A 23 1.75 10.36 1.51
C ARG A 23 2.82 9.55 0.77
N ARG A 24 3.90 9.19 1.47
CA ARG A 24 4.97 8.36 0.89
C ARG A 24 4.46 6.97 0.54
N TYR A 25 3.66 6.36 1.44
CA TYR A 25 3.04 5.07 1.20
C TYR A 25 2.14 5.12 -0.04
N MET A 26 1.19 6.07 -0.10
CA MET A 26 0.27 6.19 -1.23
C MET A 26 0.98 6.49 -2.55
N GLY A 27 2.02 7.34 -2.54
CA GLY A 27 2.81 7.60 -3.73
C GLY A 27 3.56 6.36 -4.25
N PHE A 28 4.13 5.57 -3.34
CA PHE A 28 4.76 4.30 -3.69
C PHE A 28 3.74 3.30 -4.25
N VAL A 29 2.63 3.11 -3.54
CA VAL A 29 1.56 2.17 -3.92
C VAL A 29 0.99 2.50 -5.30
N ALA A 30 0.76 3.79 -5.60
CA ALA A 30 0.28 4.20 -6.91
C ALA A 30 1.24 3.81 -8.05
N ALA A 31 2.53 4.08 -7.88
CA ALA A 31 3.54 3.74 -8.88
C ALA A 31 3.74 2.22 -9.00
N ALA A 32 3.79 1.51 -7.88
CA ALA A 32 4.02 0.08 -7.84
C ALA A 32 2.85 -0.71 -8.43
N ASN A 33 1.59 -0.35 -8.13
CA ASN A 33 0.43 -0.99 -8.76
C ASN A 33 0.41 -0.72 -10.26
N LEU A 34 0.70 0.50 -10.72
CA LEU A 34 0.75 0.76 -12.17
C LEU A 34 1.77 -0.13 -12.88
N ILE A 35 2.98 -0.24 -12.34
CA ILE A 35 4.02 -1.13 -12.87
C ILE A 35 3.56 -2.59 -12.83
N TRP A 36 2.94 -3.00 -11.73
CA TRP A 36 2.43 -4.37 -11.56
C TRP A 36 1.37 -4.69 -12.59
N GLU A 37 0.36 -3.83 -12.78
CA GLU A 37 -0.71 -4.01 -13.76
C GLU A 37 -0.16 -4.16 -15.18
N PHE A 38 0.79 -3.30 -15.59
CA PHE A 38 1.44 -3.46 -16.91
C PHE A 38 2.23 -4.77 -17.03
N ALA A 39 2.93 -5.20 -15.98
CA ALA A 39 3.66 -6.47 -15.97
C ALA A 39 2.71 -7.68 -15.94
N HIS A 40 1.52 -7.51 -15.39
CA HIS A 40 0.52 -8.54 -15.19
C HIS A 40 -0.40 -8.71 -16.41
N MET A 41 -0.61 -7.67 -17.21
CA MET A 41 -1.47 -7.69 -18.40
C MET A 41 -1.23 -8.85 -19.39
N PRO A 42 0.01 -9.32 -19.65
CA PRO A 42 0.24 -10.48 -20.51
C PRO A 42 -0.46 -11.78 -20.07
N LEU A 43 -0.89 -11.88 -18.80
CA LEU A 43 -1.65 -13.03 -18.28
C LEU A 43 -3.14 -13.00 -18.67
N TYR A 44 -3.64 -11.88 -19.21
CA TYR A 44 -5.03 -11.71 -19.62
C TYR A 44 -5.20 -11.80 -21.14
N THR A 45 -6.37 -12.24 -21.60
CA THR A 45 -6.71 -12.33 -23.03
C THR A 45 -6.70 -10.97 -23.73
N LEU A 46 -7.01 -9.89 -22.99
CA LEU A 46 -7.00 -8.51 -23.47
C LEU A 46 -5.65 -8.11 -24.10
N TRP A 47 -4.54 -8.70 -23.66
CA TRP A 47 -3.23 -8.44 -24.26
C TRP A 47 -3.13 -8.87 -25.72
N GLU A 48 -3.83 -9.95 -26.11
CA GLU A 48 -3.81 -10.47 -27.49
C GLU A 48 -4.91 -9.86 -28.36
N THR A 49 -6.05 -9.52 -27.76
CA THR A 49 -7.25 -9.11 -28.51
C THR A 49 -7.52 -7.60 -28.48
N GLY A 50 -6.98 -6.89 -27.49
CA GLY A 50 -7.22 -5.47 -27.28
C GLY A 50 -6.27 -4.56 -28.06
N SER A 51 -6.74 -3.38 -28.40
CA SER A 51 -5.91 -2.29 -28.90
C SER A 51 -4.99 -1.74 -27.79
N ALA A 52 -3.89 -1.09 -28.18
CA ALA A 52 -2.99 -0.44 -27.22
C ALA A 52 -3.71 0.57 -26.31
N ALA A 53 -4.75 1.24 -26.80
CA ALA A 53 -5.55 2.17 -26.01
C ALA A 53 -6.40 1.46 -24.95
N GLU A 54 -6.99 0.31 -25.28
CA GLU A 54 -7.76 -0.50 -24.33
C GLU A 54 -6.86 -1.10 -23.25
N ILE A 55 -5.67 -1.56 -23.63
CA ILE A 55 -4.62 -2.05 -22.73
C ILE A 55 -4.22 -0.96 -21.72
N VAL A 56 -3.91 0.25 -22.19
CA VAL A 56 -3.56 1.37 -21.30
C VAL A 56 -4.75 1.78 -20.42
N PHE A 57 -5.95 1.85 -20.99
CA PHE A 57 -7.15 2.19 -20.23
C PHE A 57 -7.43 1.18 -19.12
N ALA A 58 -7.33 -0.11 -19.42
CA ALA A 58 -7.51 -1.19 -18.44
C ALA A 58 -6.48 -1.07 -17.31
N ALA A 59 -5.19 -0.94 -17.64
CA ALA A 59 -4.15 -0.79 -16.62
C ALA A 59 -4.36 0.43 -15.72
N VAL A 60 -4.73 1.58 -16.30
CA VAL A 60 -4.99 2.80 -15.52
C VAL A 60 -6.27 2.68 -14.68
N HIS A 61 -7.32 2.08 -15.22
CA HIS A 61 -8.58 1.85 -14.52
C HIS A 61 -8.38 0.91 -13.32
N CYS A 62 -7.68 -0.22 -13.52
CA CYS A 62 -7.32 -1.16 -12.46
C CYS A 62 -6.44 -0.49 -11.38
N THR A 63 -5.39 0.22 -11.80
CA THR A 63 -4.53 0.98 -10.87
C THR A 63 -5.34 1.99 -10.05
N GLY A 64 -6.32 2.66 -10.67
CA GLY A 64 -7.22 3.58 -9.96
C GLY A 64 -8.04 2.87 -8.87
N GLY A 65 -8.55 1.68 -9.18
CA GLY A 65 -9.21 0.79 -8.21
C GLY A 65 -8.27 0.42 -7.06
N ASP A 66 -7.05 -0.03 -7.35
CA ASP A 66 -6.08 -0.45 -6.34
C ASP A 66 -5.69 0.68 -5.39
N ILE A 67 -5.52 1.90 -5.91
CA ILE A 67 -5.24 3.08 -5.08
C ILE A 67 -6.40 3.34 -4.10
N LEU A 68 -7.64 3.22 -4.55
CA LEU A 68 -8.83 3.42 -3.71
C LEU A 68 -8.95 2.32 -2.65
N ILE A 69 -8.69 1.06 -3.01
CA ILE A 69 -8.70 -0.05 -2.05
C ILE A 69 -7.57 0.14 -1.04
N ALA A 70 -6.37 0.49 -1.48
CA ALA A 70 -5.22 0.67 -0.58
C ALA A 70 -5.43 1.84 0.38
N LEU A 71 -6.03 2.94 -0.10
CA LEU A 71 -6.43 4.07 0.73
C LEU A 71 -7.47 3.64 1.76
N SER A 72 -8.53 2.95 1.33
CA SER A 72 -9.60 2.45 2.21
C SER A 72 -9.05 1.52 3.29
N ALA A 73 -8.18 0.58 2.91
CA ALA A 73 -7.57 -0.39 3.81
C ALA A 73 -6.67 0.29 4.86
N VAL A 74 -5.79 1.21 4.45
CA VAL A 74 -4.93 1.92 5.40
C VAL A 74 -5.73 2.88 6.29
N MET A 75 -6.76 3.54 5.77
CA MET A 75 -7.64 4.39 6.59
C MET A 75 -8.42 3.58 7.62
N LEU A 76 -9.00 2.44 7.24
CA LEU A 76 -9.68 1.55 8.16
C LEU A 76 -8.72 1.01 9.22
N SER A 77 -7.52 0.61 8.82
CA SER A 77 -6.50 0.14 9.76
C SER A 77 -6.03 1.22 10.72
N LEU A 78 -5.90 2.47 10.27
CA LEU A 78 -5.59 3.60 11.13
C LEU A 78 -6.73 3.93 12.08
N PHE A 79 -7.98 3.80 11.63
CA PHE A 79 -9.15 4.03 12.46
C PHE A 79 -9.25 2.99 13.60
N LEU A 80 -9.01 1.72 13.31
CA LEU A 80 -9.13 0.65 14.31
C LEU A 80 -7.91 0.51 15.21
N PHE A 81 -6.71 0.71 14.67
CA PHE A 81 -5.46 0.37 15.36
C PHE A 81 -4.49 1.54 15.51
N GLY A 82 -4.72 2.66 14.82
CA GLY A 82 -3.81 3.81 14.79
C GLY A 82 -3.99 4.79 15.95
N ASN A 83 -2.96 5.57 16.18
CA ASN A 83 -2.97 6.80 16.98
C ASN A 83 -2.18 7.89 16.24
N ARG A 84 -2.02 9.09 16.82
CA ARG A 84 -1.29 10.19 16.18
C ARG A 84 0.18 9.86 15.88
N ASP A 85 0.76 8.98 16.68
CA ASP A 85 2.15 8.56 16.62
C ASP A 85 2.31 7.13 16.09
N TRP A 86 1.32 6.64 15.33
CA TRP A 86 1.28 5.26 14.85
C TRP A 86 2.54 4.81 14.10
N PRO A 87 3.26 5.66 13.32
CA PRO A 87 4.48 5.22 12.66
C PRO A 87 5.56 4.75 13.65
N ALA A 88 5.54 5.26 14.89
CA ALA A 88 6.49 4.94 15.95
C ALA A 88 5.96 3.86 16.92
N GLU A 89 4.69 3.95 17.35
CA GLU A 89 4.18 3.10 18.44
C GLU A 89 3.27 1.95 17.99
N ARG A 90 2.53 2.12 16.89
CA ARG A 90 1.48 1.16 16.44
C ARG A 90 1.69 0.68 15.01
N ARG A 91 2.95 0.74 14.56
CA ARG A 91 3.36 0.46 13.20
C ARG A 91 2.91 -0.93 12.75
N VAL A 92 3.20 -1.94 13.55
CA VAL A 92 2.93 -3.33 13.17
C VAL A 92 1.45 -3.59 13.02
N GLN A 93 0.62 -3.08 13.94
CA GLN A 93 -0.83 -3.26 13.90
C GLN A 93 -1.46 -2.56 12.70
N VAL A 94 -1.01 -1.34 12.40
CA VAL A 94 -1.51 -0.58 11.23
C VAL A 94 -1.07 -1.23 9.91
N VAL A 95 0.17 -1.70 9.81
CA VAL A 95 0.65 -2.37 8.59
C VAL A 95 -0.05 -3.71 8.40
N ALA A 96 -0.14 -4.53 9.44
CA ALA A 96 -0.80 -5.83 9.39
C ALA A 96 -2.29 -5.69 9.08
N GLY A 97 -2.99 -4.74 9.71
CA GLY A 97 -4.39 -4.45 9.44
C GLY A 97 -4.62 -4.02 7.99
N ALA A 98 -3.81 -3.09 7.47
CA ALA A 98 -3.92 -2.64 6.08
C ALA A 98 -3.72 -3.78 5.07
N ILE A 99 -2.75 -4.66 5.30
CA ILE A 99 -2.52 -5.85 4.45
C ILE A 99 -3.71 -6.82 4.55
N ALA A 100 -4.18 -7.10 5.77
CA ALA A 100 -5.31 -8.00 5.98
C ALA A 100 -6.59 -7.50 5.31
N PHE A 101 -6.89 -6.20 5.42
CA PHE A 101 -8.06 -5.60 4.77
C PHE A 101 -7.93 -5.58 3.25
N GLY A 102 -6.74 -5.29 2.72
CA GLY A 102 -6.45 -5.38 1.30
C GLY A 102 -6.69 -6.79 0.76
N LEU A 103 -6.06 -7.80 1.37
CA LEU A 103 -6.24 -9.20 1.00
C LEU A 103 -7.69 -9.68 1.11
N ALA A 104 -8.37 -9.33 2.19
CA ALA A 104 -9.78 -9.69 2.38
C ALA A 104 -10.66 -9.09 1.29
N TYR A 105 -10.43 -7.83 0.92
CA TYR A 105 -11.14 -7.19 -0.18
C TYR A 105 -10.84 -7.88 -1.51
N THR A 106 -9.58 -8.16 -1.81
CA THR A 106 -9.17 -8.81 -3.06
C THR A 106 -9.83 -10.17 -3.21
N MET A 107 -9.75 -11.01 -2.17
CA MET A 107 -10.42 -12.31 -2.14
C MET A 107 -11.93 -12.18 -2.35
N PHE A 108 -12.57 -11.25 -1.63
CA PHE A 108 -14.01 -11.01 -1.79
C PHE A 108 -14.36 -10.54 -3.21
N SER A 109 -13.53 -9.69 -3.81
CA SER A 109 -13.75 -9.14 -5.15
C SER A 109 -13.53 -10.17 -6.26
N GLU A 110 -12.57 -11.09 -6.10
CA GLU A 110 -12.36 -12.19 -7.04
C GLU A 110 -13.50 -13.20 -6.94
N TRP A 111 -13.89 -13.61 -5.73
CA TRP A 111 -15.04 -14.47 -5.50
C TRP A 111 -16.32 -13.91 -6.17
N LEU A 112 -16.59 -12.61 -5.95
CA LEU A 112 -17.76 -11.96 -6.51
C LEU A 112 -17.71 -11.81 -8.05
N ASN A 113 -16.53 -11.69 -8.64
CA ASN A 113 -16.41 -11.56 -10.10
C ASN A 113 -16.38 -12.90 -10.83
N ILE A 114 -15.80 -13.94 -10.23
CA ILE A 114 -15.68 -15.28 -10.84
C ILE A 114 -16.95 -16.09 -10.61
N GLU A 115 -17.38 -16.27 -9.35
CA GLU A 115 -18.50 -17.17 -9.03
C GLU A 115 -19.87 -16.53 -9.25
N VAL A 116 -19.99 -15.22 -9.01
CA VAL A 116 -21.31 -14.56 -9.00
C VAL A 116 -21.59 -13.81 -10.31
N ARG A 117 -20.57 -13.19 -10.92
CA ARG A 117 -20.77 -12.30 -12.08
C ARG A 117 -20.25 -12.84 -13.41
N GLU A 118 -19.45 -13.91 -13.42
CA GLU A 118 -18.79 -14.47 -14.62
C GLU A 118 -18.17 -13.39 -15.53
N ALA A 119 -17.68 -12.30 -14.94
CA ALA A 119 -17.44 -11.06 -15.70
C ALA A 119 -16.19 -11.15 -16.62
N TRP A 120 -15.25 -12.05 -16.30
CA TRP A 120 -13.99 -12.26 -17.01
C TRP A 120 -13.48 -13.68 -16.79
N ALA A 121 -12.75 -14.25 -17.75
CA ALA A 121 -12.10 -15.56 -17.62
C ALA A 121 -10.58 -15.41 -17.68
N TYR A 122 -9.86 -16.05 -16.76
CA TYR A 122 -8.39 -16.11 -16.80
C TYR A 122 -7.90 -16.96 -17.98
N ARG A 123 -6.68 -16.69 -18.46
CA ARG A 123 -5.98 -17.60 -19.39
C ARG A 123 -5.49 -18.82 -18.63
N GLU A 124 -5.29 -19.94 -19.34
CA GLU A 124 -4.70 -21.18 -18.78
C GLU A 124 -3.32 -20.98 -18.13
N LEU A 125 -2.62 -19.88 -18.47
CA LEU A 125 -1.32 -19.53 -17.88
C LEU A 125 -1.39 -18.94 -16.47
N MET A 126 -2.56 -18.55 -15.96
CA MET A 126 -2.64 -17.93 -14.65
C MET A 126 -2.67 -19.00 -13.54
N PRO A 127 -1.68 -19.05 -12.64
CA PRO A 127 -1.73 -19.98 -11.52
C PRO A 127 -2.84 -19.53 -10.57
N VAL A 128 -3.83 -20.40 -10.36
CA VAL A 128 -4.90 -20.19 -9.38
C VAL A 128 -4.50 -20.88 -8.08
N ILE A 129 -4.77 -20.23 -6.95
CA ILE A 129 -4.58 -20.86 -5.63
C ILE A 129 -5.77 -21.81 -5.40
N PRO A 130 -5.58 -23.14 -5.36
CA PRO A 130 -6.69 -24.12 -5.39
C PRO A 130 -7.63 -24.07 -4.17
N VAL A 131 -7.23 -23.39 -3.10
CA VAL A 131 -8.01 -23.24 -1.86
C VAL A 131 -8.83 -21.94 -1.87
N LEU A 132 -8.43 -20.96 -2.67
CA LEU A 132 -9.01 -19.61 -2.68
C LEU A 132 -9.73 -19.28 -3.99
N ASP A 133 -9.59 -20.12 -5.02
CA ASP A 133 -10.05 -19.88 -6.40
C ASP A 133 -9.68 -18.48 -6.94
N ALA A 134 -8.58 -17.97 -6.41
CA ALA A 134 -8.05 -16.62 -6.57
C ALA A 134 -6.79 -16.65 -7.43
N GLY A 135 -6.58 -15.61 -8.24
CA GLY A 135 -5.37 -15.46 -9.01
C GLY A 135 -4.15 -15.29 -8.11
N LEU A 136 -3.05 -16.01 -8.39
CA LEU A 136 -1.83 -15.86 -7.60
C LEU A 136 -1.25 -14.45 -7.67
N SER A 137 -1.29 -13.81 -8.84
CA SER A 137 -0.72 -12.48 -9.04
C SER A 137 -1.44 -11.37 -8.26
N PRO A 138 -2.80 -11.27 -8.27
CA PRO A 138 -3.54 -10.37 -7.39
C PRO A 138 -3.22 -10.57 -5.91
N VAL A 139 -3.14 -11.82 -5.44
CA VAL A 139 -2.76 -12.09 -4.04
C VAL A 139 -1.33 -11.63 -3.74
N LEU A 140 -0.38 -11.90 -4.63
CA LEU A 140 1.01 -11.44 -4.48
C LEU A 140 1.12 -9.92 -4.50
N GLN A 141 0.34 -9.23 -5.34
CA GLN A 141 0.30 -7.77 -5.39
C GLN A 141 -0.10 -7.19 -4.02
N TRP A 142 -1.13 -7.75 -3.40
CA TRP A 142 -1.64 -7.31 -2.09
C TRP A 142 -0.76 -7.69 -0.90
N ILE A 143 0.25 -8.54 -1.10
CA ILE A 143 1.30 -8.81 -0.10
C ILE A 143 2.51 -7.91 -0.37
N VAL A 144 3.05 -7.97 -1.58
CA VAL A 144 4.34 -7.37 -1.95
C VAL A 144 4.26 -5.84 -1.98
N VAL A 145 3.25 -5.27 -2.65
CA VAL A 145 3.15 -3.81 -2.84
C VAL A 145 2.96 -3.08 -1.50
N PRO A 146 2.03 -3.48 -0.61
CA PRO A 146 1.88 -2.81 0.67
C PRO A 146 3.11 -2.97 1.57
N LEU A 147 3.73 -4.15 1.63
CA LEU A 147 4.92 -4.37 2.45
C LEU A 147 6.09 -3.50 2.01
N ALA A 148 6.38 -3.47 0.71
CA ALA A 148 7.43 -2.62 0.14
C ALA A 148 7.11 -1.13 0.34
N GLY A 149 5.84 -0.75 0.16
CA GLY A 149 5.37 0.62 0.36
C GLY A 149 5.54 1.10 1.80
N PHE A 150 5.12 0.30 2.78
CA PHE A 150 5.29 0.66 4.20
C PHE A 150 6.75 0.66 4.63
N TRP A 151 7.54 -0.31 4.15
CA TRP A 151 8.98 -0.32 4.40
C TRP A 151 9.66 0.95 3.88
N TRP A 152 9.32 1.39 2.67
CA TRP A 152 9.85 2.60 2.05
C TRP A 152 9.36 3.86 2.78
N ALA A 153 8.05 3.95 3.03
CA ALA A 153 7.41 5.11 3.65
C ALA A 153 7.97 5.42 5.04
N LEU A 154 8.35 4.37 5.77
CA LEU A 154 8.78 4.44 7.16
C LEU A 154 10.30 4.38 7.32
N ARG A 155 11.06 4.45 6.21
CA ARG A 155 12.53 4.29 6.20
C ARG A 155 13.35 5.53 6.60
N ILE A 156 12.78 6.48 7.35
CA ILE A 156 13.51 7.66 7.82
C ILE A 156 13.20 7.90 9.30
N ASN A 157 14.18 7.60 10.18
CA ASN A 157 14.65 8.42 11.30
C ASN A 157 15.67 7.69 12.19
N THR A 158 16.95 7.84 11.85
CA THR A 158 18.02 7.91 12.84
C THR A 158 19.02 8.94 12.33
N VAL A 159 18.78 10.22 12.60
CA VAL A 159 19.93 11.13 12.74
C VAL A 159 20.49 10.80 14.12
N PRO A 160 21.71 10.25 14.26
CA PRO A 160 22.33 10.07 15.56
C PRO A 160 22.35 11.42 16.25
N ALA A 161 21.93 11.48 17.52
CA ALA A 161 22.09 12.68 18.32
C ALA A 161 23.58 13.03 18.33
N ARG A 162 23.95 14.11 17.61
CA ARG A 162 25.30 14.65 17.66
C ARG A 162 25.44 15.33 19.02
N GLY A 163 25.93 14.59 20.01
CA GLY A 163 25.95 15.12 21.37
C GLY A 163 26.65 14.27 22.43
N GLU A 164 27.66 13.46 22.09
CA GLU A 164 28.61 12.90 23.07
C GLU A 164 30.00 12.75 22.42
N ALA A 165 30.63 13.86 22.10
CA ALA A 165 32.06 13.91 21.75
C ALA A 165 32.59 15.30 22.12
N GLU A 166 32.60 15.60 23.42
CA GLU A 166 33.47 16.59 24.08
C GLU A 166 33.13 16.59 25.58
N ALA A 167 33.74 15.64 26.29
CA ALA A 167 33.96 15.67 27.73
C ALA A 167 35.36 15.07 27.99
#